data_AF-A0A2G5RPW0-F1
#
_entry.id   AF-A0A2G5RPW0-F1
#
_cell.length_a   1.000
_cell.length_b   1.000
_cell.length_c   1.000
_cell.angle_alpha   90.00
_cell.angle_beta   90.00
_cell.angle_gamma   90.00
#
_symmetry.space_group_name_H-M   'P 1'
#
loop_
_entity.id
_entity.type
_entity.pdbx_description
1 polymer ?
#
loop_
_entity_poly.entity_id
_entity_poly.type
_entity_poly.pdbx_seq_one_letter_code
_entity_poly.pdbx_strand_id
1 'polypeptide(L)'
;MWFLFIVGLLCGYFMIAWTPTVEPFVLEVFLTDIIFDPMKTFFALVSFFIGFISNAILIRAATWHTLQAWRKETTNRKEQFLSYSVLLTFFILAIIDVKKTIIFFLFSFAYGMMSMSVYKEREN
;
A
#
# COMPACT_ATOMS: atom_id res chain seq x y z
N MET A 1 -12.55 3.69 -6.32
CA MET A 1 -12.31 3.45 -4.88
C MET A 1 -12.34 1.95 -4.54
N TRP A 2 -13.46 1.22 -4.74
CA TRP A 2 -13.49 -0.25 -4.58
C TRP A 2 -12.45 -1.00 -5.43
N PHE A 3 -12.27 -0.57 -6.68
CA PHE A 3 -11.22 -1.11 -7.56
C PHE A 3 -9.81 -0.97 -6.97
N LEU A 4 -9.49 0.18 -6.36
CA LEU A 4 -8.19 0.43 -5.74
C LEU A 4 -7.96 -0.47 -4.52
N PHE A 5 -9.02 -0.79 -3.77
CA PHE A 5 -8.96 -1.73 -2.67
C PHE A 5 -8.63 -3.14 -3.18
N ILE A 6 -9.35 -3.62 -4.19
CA ILE A 6 -9.11 -4.95 -4.79
C ILE A 6 -7.70 -5.04 -5.37
N VAL A 7 -7.28 -4.02 -6.12
CA VAL A 7 -5.93 -3.95 -6.71
C VAL A 7 -4.87 -3.87 -5.63
N GLY A 8 -5.05 -3.03 -4.61
CA GLY A 8 -4.10 -2.90 -3.49
C GLY A 8 -3.95 -4.20 -2.69
N LEU A 9 -5.04 -4.95 -2.50
CA LEU A 9 -5.04 -6.23 -1.80
C LEU A 9 -4.40 -7.34 -2.66
N LEU A 10 -4.77 -7.46 -3.93
CA LEU A 10 -4.19 -8.46 -4.84
C LEU A 10 -2.69 -8.20 -5.07
N CYS A 11 -2.30 -6.96 -5.34
CA CYS A 11 -0.91 -6.61 -5.55
C CYS A 11 -0.08 -6.78 -4.27
N GLY A 12 -0.64 -6.43 -3.12
CA GLY A 12 0.01 -6.68 -1.83
C GLY A 12 0.18 -8.18 -1.54
N TYR A 13 -0.82 -9.00 -1.88
CA TYR A 13 -0.72 -10.46 -1.79
C TYR A 13 0.37 -11.01 -2.72
N PHE A 14 0.39 -10.63 -4.00
CA PHE A 14 1.41 -11.06 -4.96
C PHE A 14 2.81 -10.62 -4.54
N MET A 15 2.96 -9.40 -4.02
CA MET A 15 4.21 -8.94 -3.44
C MET A 15 4.66 -9.87 -2.31
N ILE A 16 3.81 -10.14 -1.31
CA ILE A 16 4.19 -11.00 -0.17
C ILE A 16 4.56 -12.42 -0.63
N ALA A 17 3.79 -12.98 -1.57
CA ALA A 17 3.95 -14.34 -2.08
C ALA A 17 5.20 -14.51 -2.96
N TRP A 18 5.58 -13.48 -3.74
CA TRP A 18 6.71 -13.55 -4.67
C TRP A 18 8.00 -12.98 -4.11
N THR A 19 7.95 -12.10 -3.11
CA THR A 19 9.15 -11.63 -2.42
C THR A 19 9.75 -12.76 -1.58
N PRO A 20 11.07 -13.02 -1.68
CA PRO A 20 11.75 -14.01 -0.84
C PRO A 20 11.60 -13.70 0.66
N THR A 21 11.87 -14.69 1.50
CA THR A 21 11.82 -14.54 2.97
C THR A 21 12.82 -13.48 3.44
N VAL A 22 12.46 -12.79 4.53
CA VAL A 22 13.29 -11.73 5.13
C VAL A 22 14.44 -12.38 5.92
N GLU A 23 15.36 -13.00 5.20
CA GLU A 23 16.68 -13.39 5.68
C GLU A 23 17.62 -12.17 5.64
N PRO A 24 18.75 -12.16 6.36
CA PRO A 24 19.72 -11.07 6.25
C PRO A 24 20.04 -10.80 4.78
N PHE A 25 20.02 -9.53 4.37
CA PHE A 25 20.26 -9.15 2.98
C PHE A 25 21.67 -9.60 2.57
N VAL A 26 21.74 -10.63 1.72
CA VAL A 26 22.98 -11.08 1.08
C VAL A 26 22.88 -10.69 -0.38
N LEU A 27 23.74 -9.74 -0.78
CA LEU A 27 23.77 -9.19 -2.13
C LEU A 27 23.94 -10.29 -3.19
N GLU A 28 24.77 -11.30 -2.92
CA GLU A 28 24.98 -12.46 -3.81
C GLU A 28 23.69 -13.27 -4.03
N VAL A 29 22.91 -13.53 -2.99
CA VAL A 29 21.63 -14.26 -3.09
C VAL A 29 20.61 -13.44 -3.87
N PHE A 30 20.55 -12.12 -3.61
CA PHE A 30 19.69 -11.21 -4.36
C PHE A 30 20.02 -11.15 -5.85
N LEU A 31 21.32 -11.05 -6.21
CA LEU A 31 21.74 -11.08 -7.62
C LEU A 31 21.44 -12.45 -8.25
N THR A 32 21.63 -13.54 -7.50
CA THR A 32 21.35 -14.90 -7.99
C THR A 32 19.87 -15.05 -8.30
N ASP A 33 18.97 -14.63 -7.40
CA ASP A 33 17.52 -14.68 -7.64
C ASP A 33 17.10 -13.79 -8.82
N ILE A 34 17.73 -12.63 -9.00
CA ILE A 34 17.47 -11.77 -10.17
C ILE A 34 17.93 -12.43 -11.47
N ILE A 35 19.06 -13.12 -11.47
CA ILE A 35 19.62 -13.73 -12.68
C ILE A 35 18.87 -15.02 -13.04
N PHE A 36 18.53 -15.84 -12.04
CA PHE A 36 17.87 -17.13 -12.25
C PHE A 36 16.35 -17.03 -12.39
N ASP A 37 15.69 -16.09 -11.70
CA ASP A 37 14.24 -15.86 -11.82
C ASP A 37 13.92 -14.34 -11.92
N PRO A 38 14.37 -13.69 -13.01
CA PRO A 38 14.17 -12.25 -13.21
C PRO A 38 12.69 -11.87 -13.27
N MET A 39 11.85 -12.77 -13.78
CA MET A 39 10.42 -12.51 -13.93
C MET A 39 9.73 -12.44 -12.58
N LYS A 40 9.98 -13.40 -11.67
CA LYS A 40 9.39 -13.38 -10.33
C LYS A 40 9.77 -12.12 -9.56
N THR A 41 11.05 -11.73 -9.61
CA THR A 41 11.54 -10.53 -8.93
C THR A 41 10.95 -9.25 -9.54
N PHE A 42 10.88 -9.17 -10.87
CA PHE A 42 10.27 -8.05 -11.58
C PHE A 42 8.78 -7.90 -11.23
N PHE A 43 8.02 -9.00 -11.26
CA PHE A 43 6.61 -8.98 -10.92
C PHE A 43 6.37 -8.65 -9.44
N ALA A 44 7.23 -9.08 -8.53
CA ALA A 44 7.16 -8.69 -7.12
C ALA A 44 7.37 -7.18 -6.96
N LEU A 45 8.34 -6.59 -7.67
CA LEU A 45 8.58 -5.14 -7.68
C LEU A 45 7.39 -4.36 -8.28
N VAL A 46 6.89 -4.78 -9.44
CA VAL A 46 5.74 -4.13 -10.08
C VAL A 46 4.50 -4.20 -9.16
N SER A 47 4.26 -5.36 -8.56
CA SER A 47 3.19 -5.56 -7.58
C SER A 47 3.39 -4.70 -6.32
N PHE A 48 4.62 -4.54 -5.87
CA PHE A 48 4.97 -3.60 -4.79
C PHE A 48 4.55 -2.18 -5.17
N PHE A 49 5.00 -1.65 -6.31
CA PHE A 49 4.70 -0.28 -6.75
C PHE A 49 3.21 -0.03 -6.92
N ILE A 50 2.52 -0.89 -7.67
CA ILE A 50 1.07 -0.73 -7.92
C ILE A 50 0.28 -0.86 -6.62
N GLY A 51 0.65 -1.84 -5.78
CA GLY A 51 0.00 -2.10 -4.51
C GLY A 51 0.14 -0.93 -3.54
N PHE A 52 1.37 -0.43 -3.34
CA PHE A 52 1.58 0.62 -2.35
C PHE A 52 0.95 1.94 -2.80
N ILE A 53 0.99 2.28 -4.10
CA ILE A 53 0.36 3.48 -4.65
C ILE A 53 -1.16 3.42 -4.47
N SER A 54 -1.77 2.26 -4.76
CA SER A 54 -3.21 2.05 -4.58
C SER A 54 -3.63 2.24 -3.12
N ASN A 55 -2.87 1.65 -2.18
CA ASN A 55 -3.11 1.80 -0.76
C ASN A 55 -2.84 3.23 -0.26
N ALA A 56 -1.84 3.92 -0.81
CA ALA A 56 -1.53 5.30 -0.46
C ALA A 56 -2.66 6.28 -0.85
N ILE A 57 -3.29 6.08 -2.01
CA ILE A 57 -4.47 6.86 -2.42
C ILE A 57 -5.62 6.66 -1.44
N LEU A 58 -5.83 5.42 -0.99
CA LEU A 58 -6.85 5.11 0.01
C LEU A 58 -6.51 5.69 1.40
N ILE A 59 -5.24 5.66 1.84
CA ILE A 59 -4.78 6.32 3.07
C ILE A 59 -5.02 7.83 3.00
N ARG A 60 -4.71 8.45 1.85
CA ARG A 60 -4.96 9.87 1.62
C ARG A 60 -6.45 10.19 1.72
N ALA A 61 -7.31 9.40 1.07
CA ALA A 61 -8.75 9.56 1.19
C ALA A 61 -9.22 9.41 2.64
N ALA A 62 -8.72 8.40 3.35
CA ALA A 62 -9.04 8.19 4.77
C ALA A 62 -8.63 9.37 5.65
N THR A 63 -7.45 9.94 5.39
CA THR A 63 -6.96 11.12 6.10
C THR A 63 -7.87 12.32 5.83
N TRP A 64 -8.24 12.55 4.57
CA TRP A 64 -9.13 13.64 4.17
C TRP A 64 -10.52 13.54 4.81
N HIS A 65 -11.15 12.36 4.75
CA HIS A 65 -12.46 12.13 5.36
C HIS A 65 -12.41 12.21 6.89
N THR A 66 -11.33 11.73 7.52
CA THR A 66 -11.13 11.90 8.97
C THR A 66 -11.07 13.38 9.33
N LEU A 67 -10.37 14.18 8.52
CA LEU A 67 -10.20 15.61 8.75
C LEU A 67 -11.48 16.42 8.50
N GLN A 68 -12.30 16.04 7.51
CA GLN A 68 -13.64 16.61 7.29
C GLN A 68 -14.64 16.20 8.38
N ALA A 69 -14.62 14.94 8.81
CA ALA A 69 -15.45 14.47 9.92
C ALA A 69 -15.13 15.23 11.22
N TRP A 70 -13.85 15.55 11.45
CA TRP A 70 -13.43 16.37 12.58
C TRP A 70 -13.94 17.83 12.50
N ARG A 71 -14.14 18.36 11.28
CA ARG A 71 -14.78 19.67 11.04
C ARG A 71 -16.31 19.64 11.02
N LYS A 72 -16.95 18.49 11.31
CA LYS A 72 -18.42 18.29 11.26
C LYS A 72 -19.07 18.57 9.89
N GLU A 73 -18.31 18.47 8.80
CA GLU A 73 -18.90 18.52 7.47
C GLU A 73 -19.58 17.20 7.12
N THR A 74 -20.71 17.26 6.40
CA THR A 74 -21.49 16.09 5.99
C THR A 74 -20.73 15.26 4.95
N THR A 75 -19.91 14.32 5.42
CA THR A 75 -19.23 13.34 4.56
C THR A 75 -20.17 12.18 4.21
N ASN A 76 -20.07 11.72 2.96
CA ASN A 76 -20.83 10.60 2.44
C ASN A 76 -20.40 9.29 3.14
N ARG A 77 -21.31 8.67 3.90
CA ARG A 77 -21.07 7.45 4.71
C ARG A 77 -20.39 6.31 3.94
N LYS A 78 -20.67 6.21 2.63
CA LYS A 78 -20.09 5.17 1.74
C LYS A 78 -18.59 5.37 1.51
N GLU A 79 -18.13 6.62 1.39
CA GLU A 79 -16.72 6.94 1.16
C GLU A 79 -15.89 6.79 2.44
N GLN A 80 -16.49 7.09 3.59
CA GLN A 80 -15.91 6.80 4.91
C GLN A 80 -15.66 5.30 5.11
N PHE A 81 -16.67 4.46 4.84
CA PHE A 81 -16.53 3.01 4.99
C PHE A 81 -15.43 2.45 4.09
N LEU A 82 -15.32 3.00 2.88
CA LEU A 82 -14.33 2.59 1.92
C LEU A 82 -12.92 3.07 2.29
N SER A 83 -12.79 4.23 2.91
CA SER A 83 -11.51 4.68 3.47
C SER A 83 -10.98 3.76 4.57
N TYR A 84 -11.85 3.25 5.44
CA TYR A 84 -11.46 2.27 6.46
C TYR A 84 -11.07 0.90 5.88
N SER A 85 -11.43 0.61 4.63
CA SER A 85 -11.04 -0.65 3.97
C SER A 85 -9.53 -0.82 3.88
N VAL A 86 -8.73 0.26 3.87
CA VAL A 86 -7.27 0.16 3.87
C VAL A 86 -6.74 -0.56 5.11
N LEU A 87 -7.34 -0.33 6.29
CA LEU A 87 -6.94 -1.03 7.52
C LEU A 87 -7.23 -2.51 7.40
N LEU A 88 -8.35 -2.88 6.78
CA LEU A 88 -8.70 -4.27 6.51
C LEU A 88 -7.68 -4.92 5.56
N THR A 89 -7.25 -4.21 4.51
CA THR A 89 -6.20 -4.70 3.60
C THR A 89 -4.93 -5.03 4.36
N PHE A 90 -4.42 -4.08 5.15
CA PHE A 90 -3.19 -4.31 5.92
C PHE A 90 -3.36 -5.38 7.00
N PHE A 91 -4.55 -5.52 7.59
CA PHE A 91 -4.85 -6.59 8.53
C PHE A 91 -4.76 -7.98 7.87
N ILE A 92 -5.37 -8.15 6.69
CA ILE A 92 -5.31 -9.41 5.93
C ILE A 92 -3.87 -9.73 5.53
N LEU A 93 -3.12 -8.74 5.04
CA LEU A 93 -1.72 -8.91 4.66
C LEU A 93 -0.83 -9.26 5.86
N ALA A 94 -1.08 -8.65 7.02
CA ALA A 94 -0.31 -8.90 8.25
C ALA A 94 -0.47 -10.33 8.77
N ILE A 95 -1.61 -10.99 8.52
CA ILE A 95 -1.81 -12.41 8.87
C ILE A 95 -0.86 -13.30 8.06
N ILE A 96 -0.52 -12.91 6.83
CA ILE A 96 0.35 -13.71 5.95
C ILE A 96 1.82 -13.50 6.32
N ASP A 97 2.27 -12.24 6.36
CA ASP A 97 3.65 -11.90 6.74
C ASP A 97 3.71 -10.51 7.36
N VAL A 98 3.91 -10.46 8.68
CA VAL A 98 3.95 -9.22 9.45
C VAL A 98 5.12 -8.32 9.02
N LYS A 99 6.30 -8.89 8.78
CA LYS A 99 7.52 -8.12 8.48
C LYS A 99 7.39 -7.40 7.14
N LYS A 100 7.01 -8.13 6.10
CA LYS A 100 6.79 -7.57 4.75
C LYS A 100 5.67 -6.54 4.76
N THR A 101 4.61 -6.80 5.52
CA THR A 101 3.46 -5.88 5.61
C THR A 101 3.81 -4.57 6.31
N ILE A 102 4.63 -4.59 7.37
CA ILE A 102 5.06 -3.35 8.05
C ILE A 102 5.85 -2.46 7.09
N ILE A 103 6.80 -3.05 6.33
CA ILE A 103 7.59 -2.30 5.35
C ILE A 103 6.66 -1.72 4.28
N PHE A 104 5.77 -2.55 3.73
CA PHE A 104 4.80 -2.12 2.72
C PHE A 104 3.88 -0.99 3.22
N PHE A 105 3.41 -1.09 4.46
CA PHE A 105 2.61 -0.07 5.13
C PHE A 105 3.38 1.24 5.27
N LEU A 106 4.65 1.20 5.70
CA LEU A 106 5.48 2.40 5.83
C LEU A 106 5.62 3.14 4.50
N PHE A 107 5.87 2.42 3.40
CA PHE A 107 5.96 3.02 2.08
C PHE A 107 4.63 3.62 1.62
N SER A 108 3.51 2.88 1.78
CA SER A 108 2.18 3.41 1.47
C SER A 108 1.81 4.62 2.30
N PHE A 109 2.15 4.63 3.59
CA PHE A 109 1.83 5.70 4.51
C PHE A 109 2.64 6.97 4.20
N ALA A 110 3.97 6.83 4.05
CA ALA A 110 4.85 7.94 3.69
C ALA A 110 4.44 8.56 2.35
N TYR A 111 4.20 7.75 1.32
CA TYR A 111 3.76 8.24 0.03
C TYR A 111 2.35 8.84 0.08
N GLY A 112 1.43 8.23 0.83
CA GLY A 112 0.07 8.74 1.05
C GLY A 112 0.08 10.16 1.62
N MET A 113 0.91 10.40 2.64
CA MET A 113 1.10 11.73 3.23
C MET A 113 1.75 12.73 2.28
N MET A 114 2.82 12.34 1.56
CA MET A 114 3.46 13.21 0.56
C MET A 114 2.48 13.60 -0.56
N SER A 115 1.64 12.68 -1.00
CA SER A 115 0.62 12.97 -2.02
C SER A 115 -0.47 13.93 -1.54
N MET A 116 -0.65 14.05 -0.22
CA MET A 116 -1.61 14.98 0.39
C MET A 116 -1.07 16.42 0.42
N SER A 117 0.23 16.60 0.70
CA SER A 117 0.84 17.94 0.71
C SER A 117 0.82 18.57 -0.68
N VAL A 118 1.14 17.80 -1.73
CA VAL A 118 1.09 18.24 -3.14
C VAL A 118 -0.31 18.66 -3.57
N TYR A 119 -1.36 18.02 -3.04
CA TYR A 119 -2.73 18.40 -3.38
C TYR A 119 -3.15 19.71 -2.71
N LYS A 120 -2.79 19.89 -1.43
CA LYS A 120 -3.08 21.12 -0.69
C LYS A 120 -2.41 22.35 -1.30
N GLU A 121 -1.27 22.16 -1.96
CA GLU A 121 -0.56 23.21 -2.70
C GLU A 121 -1.21 23.60 -4.03
N ARG A 122 -2.03 22.73 -4.63
CA ARG A 122 -2.79 23.06 -5.86
C ARG A 122 -4.13 23.73 -5.61
N GLU A 123 -4.66 23.61 -4.40
CA GLU A 123 -5.95 24.20 -4.00
C GLU A 123 -5.81 25.62 -3.43
N ASN A 124 -4.58 26.09 -3.21
CA ASN A 124 -4.21 27.43 -2.75
C ASN A 124 -3.65 28.27 -3.90
#